data_AF-A0ABD4ZZ94-F1
#
_entry.id   AF-A0ABD4ZZ94-F1
#
_cell.length_a   1.000
_cell.length_b   1.000
_cell.length_c   1.000
_cell.angle_alpha   90.00
_cell.angle_beta   90.00
_cell.angle_gamma   90.00
#
_symmetry.space_group_name_H-M   'P 1'
#
loop_
_entity.id
_entity.type
_entity.pdbx_description
1 polymer ?
#
loop_
_entity_poly.entity_id
_entity_poly.type
_entity_poly.pdbx_seq_one_letter_code
_entity_poly.pdbx_strand_id
1 'polypeptide(L)'
;MAQRRMFSQRIVESARFLKMPPSTQCLYFHLGIHADDDGVVEGYNVMKQTGSTEDDLKILAAKGLITVLNSDLVTYINDWKENNRIRSDRKVDSIYRDLLIRMLPDIELQQSKARADTGKKTGIKAIEDNGRPVDNQWTSNGPHRLGKDRLGKDSINNIVDSSESPTQIYESEFEQLWSMYPKKQGKKAALRHYKTWRKRSKDNTFEAMKEKLEHYLKFLKIKQTPLEYTLNGSTWFNGRFDDELDMTPVKPRYNQQAKTIRKATDWSKYQQRDNQSIMSIEERNKIFREFGDR
;
A
#
# COMPACT_ATOMS: atom_id res chain seq x y z
N MET A 1 -6.58 -9.64 9.67
CA MET A 1 -5.73 -9.92 8.49
C MET A 1 -6.23 -9.03 7.37
N ALA A 2 -5.36 -8.51 6.50
CA ALA A 2 -5.83 -7.80 5.32
C ALA A 2 -6.55 -8.80 4.40
N GLN A 3 -7.81 -8.53 4.05
CA GLN A 3 -8.56 -9.31 3.07
C GLN A 3 -8.02 -8.91 1.69
N ARG A 4 -7.26 -9.81 1.06
CA ARG A 4 -6.77 -9.64 -0.31
C ARG A 4 -7.55 -10.58 -1.19
N ARG A 5 -8.11 -10.04 -2.27
CA ARG A 5 -8.78 -10.80 -3.34
C ARG A 5 -7.95 -10.68 -4.61
N MET A 6 -7.81 -11.78 -5.32
CA MET A 6 -7.08 -11.88 -6.59
C MET A 6 -8.06 -12.33 -7.69
N PHE A 7 -7.68 -12.06 -8.94
CA PHE A 7 -8.39 -12.51 -10.13
C PHE A 7 -7.42 -13.21 -11.07
N SER A 8 -7.80 -14.38 -11.57
CA SER A 8 -7.00 -15.13 -12.53
C SER A 8 -7.14 -14.53 -13.92
N GLN A 9 -6.00 -14.24 -14.56
CA GLN A 9 -5.95 -13.80 -15.96
C GLN A 9 -6.67 -14.77 -16.89
N ARG A 10 -6.64 -16.08 -16.59
CA ARG A 10 -7.34 -17.11 -17.37
C ARG A 10 -8.84 -16.85 -17.49
N ILE A 11 -9.44 -16.22 -16.48
CA ILE A 11 -10.87 -15.89 -16.47
C ILE A 11 -11.09 -14.51 -17.08
N VAL A 12 -10.36 -13.49 -16.61
CA VAL A 12 -10.61 -12.10 -17.01
C VAL A 12 -10.13 -11.77 -18.44
N GLU A 13 -9.24 -12.58 -19.00
CA GLU A 13 -8.82 -12.48 -20.42
C GLU A 13 -9.55 -13.49 -21.31
N SER A 14 -10.49 -14.26 -20.76
CA SER A 14 -11.25 -15.23 -21.53
C SER A 14 -12.22 -14.55 -22.50
N ALA A 15 -12.49 -15.20 -23.64
CA ALA A 15 -13.44 -14.68 -24.62
C ALA A 15 -14.86 -14.51 -24.06
N ARG A 16 -15.27 -15.30 -23.07
CA ARG A 16 -16.59 -15.14 -22.42
C ARG A 16 -16.67 -13.84 -21.62
N PHE A 17 -15.55 -13.44 -20.99
CA PHE A 17 -15.46 -12.23 -20.17
C PHE A 17 -15.34 -10.98 -21.05
N LEU A 18 -14.41 -11.00 -22.01
CA LEU A 18 -14.14 -9.85 -22.89
C LEU A 18 -15.31 -9.47 -23.80
N LYS A 19 -16.23 -10.41 -24.08
CA LYS A 19 -17.44 -10.16 -24.88
C LYS A 19 -18.56 -9.45 -24.10
N MET A 20 -18.40 -9.22 -22.80
CA MET A 20 -19.43 -8.56 -21.97
C MET A 20 -19.28 -7.03 -21.99
N PRO A 21 -20.37 -6.27 -21.74
CA PRO A 21 -20.29 -4.83 -21.55
C PRO A 21 -19.34 -4.42 -20.41
N PRO A 22 -18.70 -3.24 -20.46
CA PRO A 22 -17.84 -2.76 -19.38
C PRO A 22 -18.54 -2.65 -18.02
N SER A 23 -19.84 -2.32 -17.99
CA SER A 23 -20.66 -2.31 -16.76
C SER A 23 -20.72 -3.69 -16.10
N THR A 24 -20.95 -4.72 -16.90
CA THR A 24 -20.99 -6.12 -16.48
C THR A 24 -19.62 -6.61 -16.00
N GLN A 25 -18.55 -6.25 -16.70
CA GLN A 25 -17.18 -6.56 -16.28
C GLN A 25 -16.83 -5.89 -14.95
N CYS A 26 -17.21 -4.62 -14.78
CA CYS A 26 -17.05 -3.87 -13.54
C CYS A 26 -17.77 -4.58 -12.39
N LEU A 27 -19.05 -4.95 -12.58
CA LEU A 27 -19.83 -5.68 -11.58
C LEU A 27 -19.14 -6.96 -11.12
N TYR A 28 -18.58 -7.76 -12.04
CA TYR A 28 -17.85 -8.98 -11.69
C TYR A 28 -16.66 -8.73 -10.77
N PHE A 29 -15.86 -7.70 -11.04
CA PHE A 29 -14.72 -7.35 -10.19
C PHE A 29 -15.17 -6.92 -8.79
N HIS A 30 -16.24 -6.11 -8.71
CA HIS A 30 -16.78 -5.71 -7.43
C HIS A 30 -17.36 -6.89 -6.64
N LEU A 31 -18.10 -7.79 -7.28
CA LEU A 31 -18.59 -9.02 -6.66
C LEU A 31 -17.43 -9.83 -6.07
N GLY A 32 -16.32 -10.00 -6.81
CA GLY A 32 -15.15 -10.72 -6.32
C GLY A 32 -14.40 -10.05 -5.17
N ILE A 33 -14.42 -8.71 -5.07
CA ILE A 33 -13.85 -7.98 -3.94
C ILE A 33 -14.69 -8.17 -2.67
N HIS A 34 -16.02 -8.18 -2.82
CA HIS A 34 -16.97 -8.27 -1.71
C HIS A 34 -17.34 -9.70 -1.30
N ALA A 35 -16.93 -10.72 -2.07
CA ALA A 35 -17.21 -12.10 -1.76
C ALA A 35 -16.48 -12.61 -0.49
N ASP A 36 -17.11 -13.56 0.19
CA ASP A 36 -16.55 -14.30 1.31
C ASP A 36 -15.51 -15.35 0.85
N ASP A 37 -14.96 -16.12 1.78
CA ASP A 37 -13.90 -17.09 1.46
C ASP A 37 -14.40 -18.32 0.68
N ASP A 38 -15.72 -18.55 0.64
CA ASP A 38 -16.36 -19.57 -0.18
C ASP A 38 -16.72 -19.08 -1.58
N GLY A 39 -16.69 -17.76 -1.81
CA GLY A 39 -17.03 -17.14 -3.09
C GLY A 39 -18.50 -16.74 -3.19
N VAL A 40 -19.20 -16.62 -2.06
CA VAL A 40 -20.57 -16.13 -1.99
C VAL A 40 -20.57 -14.63 -1.66
N VAL A 41 -21.49 -13.89 -2.27
CA VAL A 41 -21.62 -12.44 -2.09
C VAL A 41 -23.09 -12.01 -2.15
N GLU A 42 -23.43 -10.99 -1.37
CA GLU A 42 -24.72 -10.30 -1.45
C GLU A 42 -24.75 -9.38 -2.69
N GLY A 43 -25.22 -9.92 -3.82
CA GLY A 43 -25.17 -9.23 -5.11
C GLY A 43 -25.97 -7.93 -5.14
N TYR A 44 -27.12 -7.87 -4.45
CA TYR A 44 -27.93 -6.65 -4.37
C TYR A 44 -27.16 -5.46 -3.79
N ASN A 45 -26.41 -5.69 -2.70
CA ASN A 45 -25.62 -4.65 -2.04
C ASN A 45 -24.50 -4.13 -2.94
N VAL A 46 -23.83 -5.03 -3.66
CA VAL A 46 -22.76 -4.68 -4.59
C VAL A 46 -23.30 -3.89 -5.78
N MET A 47 -24.43 -4.32 -6.36
CA MET A 47 -25.07 -3.60 -7.47
C MET A 47 -25.47 -2.17 -7.08
N LYS A 48 -25.96 -1.96 -5.86
CA LYS A 48 -26.26 -0.62 -5.35
C LYS A 48 -25.02 0.26 -5.21
N GLN A 49 -23.86 -0.32 -4.86
CA GLN A 49 -22.61 0.42 -4.77
C GLN A 49 -22.03 0.79 -6.14
N THR A 50 -22.16 -0.09 -7.14
CA THR A 50 -21.62 0.14 -8.48
C THR A 50 -22.57 0.87 -9.41
N GLY A 51 -23.86 0.97 -9.06
CA GLY A 51 -24.89 1.48 -9.96
C GLY A 51 -25.22 0.53 -11.11
N SER A 52 -24.88 -0.76 -10.99
CA SER A 52 -25.15 -1.77 -12.01
C SER A 52 -26.63 -2.18 -12.01
N THR A 53 -27.12 -2.63 -13.16
CA THR A 53 -28.50 -3.10 -13.31
C THR A 53 -28.60 -4.61 -13.10
N GLU A 54 -29.81 -5.12 -12.87
CA GLU A 54 -30.02 -6.57 -12.75
C GLU A 54 -29.72 -7.30 -14.06
N ASP A 55 -29.78 -6.62 -15.20
CA ASP A 55 -29.42 -7.17 -16.49
C ASP A 55 -27.91 -7.46 -16.58
N ASP A 56 -27.05 -6.65 -15.98
CA ASP A 56 -25.62 -6.96 -15.86
C ASP A 56 -25.42 -8.29 -15.11
N LEU A 57 -26.17 -8.51 -14.03
CA LEU A 57 -26.12 -9.75 -13.25
C LEU A 57 -26.57 -10.95 -14.08
N LYS A 58 -27.66 -10.79 -14.86
CA LYS A 58 -28.16 -11.83 -15.77
C LYS A 58 -27.15 -12.16 -16.86
N ILE A 59 -26.43 -11.17 -17.40
CA ILE A 59 -25.36 -11.42 -18.38
C ILE A 59 -24.23 -12.25 -17.75
N LEU A 60 -23.80 -11.92 -16.53
CA LEU A 60 -22.78 -12.70 -15.81
C LEU A 60 -23.22 -14.15 -15.59
N ALA A 61 -24.49 -14.34 -15.20
CA ALA A 61 -25.08 -15.66 -15.01
C ALA A 61 -25.15 -16.44 -16.34
N ALA A 62 -25.59 -15.79 -17.43
CA ALA A 62 -25.66 -16.40 -18.76
C ALA A 62 -24.28 -16.78 -19.33
N LYS A 63 -23.21 -16.06 -18.95
CA LYS A 63 -21.82 -16.42 -19.28
C LYS A 63 -21.23 -17.50 -18.37
N GLY A 64 -21.97 -17.93 -17.36
CA GLY A 64 -21.55 -18.95 -16.39
C GLY A 64 -20.43 -18.49 -15.46
N LEU A 65 -20.24 -17.18 -15.28
CA LEU A 65 -19.24 -16.63 -14.37
C LEU A 65 -19.75 -16.58 -12.93
N ILE A 66 -21.06 -16.43 -12.76
CA ILE A 66 -21.74 -16.44 -11.46
C ILE A 66 -22.99 -17.33 -11.51
N THR A 67 -23.48 -17.69 -10.33
CA THR A 67 -24.77 -18.36 -10.13
C THR A 67 -25.58 -17.59 -9.10
N VAL A 68 -26.82 -17.22 -9.42
CA VAL A 68 -27.74 -16.58 -8.46
C VAL A 68 -28.39 -17.67 -7.61
N LEU A 69 -28.30 -17.55 -6.28
CA LEU A 69 -28.71 -18.58 -5.32
C LEU A 69 -30.14 -18.38 -4.79
N ASN A 70 -30.61 -17.14 -4.67
CA ASN A 70 -31.94 -16.83 -4.11
C ASN A 70 -32.56 -15.56 -4.72
N SER A 71 -33.78 -15.24 -4.27
CA SER A 71 -34.51 -14.02 -4.64
C SER A 71 -33.82 -12.72 -4.22
N ASP A 72 -33.02 -12.77 -3.16
CA ASP A 72 -32.32 -11.59 -2.61
C ASP A 72 -31.01 -11.29 -3.36
N LEU A 73 -30.81 -11.93 -4.51
CA LEU A 73 -29.62 -11.81 -5.36
C LEU A 73 -28.32 -12.18 -4.63
N VAL A 74 -28.37 -13.10 -3.66
CA VAL A 74 -27.17 -13.75 -3.15
C VAL A 74 -26.57 -14.56 -4.29
N THR A 75 -25.30 -14.35 -4.58
CA THR A 75 -24.64 -14.87 -5.76
C THR A 75 -23.36 -15.61 -5.40
N TYR A 76 -23.11 -16.68 -6.12
CA TYR A 76 -21.90 -17.46 -6.04
C TYR A 76 -21.02 -17.19 -7.25
N ILE A 77 -19.71 -17.01 -7.04
CA ILE A 77 -18.73 -16.86 -8.12
C ILE A 77 -18.21 -18.25 -8.49
N ASN A 78 -18.50 -18.68 -9.71
CA ASN A 78 -18.25 -20.07 -10.13
C ASN A 78 -16.75 -20.41 -10.12
N ASP A 79 -15.92 -19.50 -10.59
CA ASP A 79 -14.47 -19.68 -10.67
C ASP A 79 -13.73 -19.17 -9.42
N TRP A 80 -14.38 -19.16 -8.26
CA TRP A 80 -13.82 -18.56 -7.04
C TRP A 80 -12.48 -19.20 -6.62
N LYS A 81 -12.38 -20.53 -6.63
CA LYS A 81 -11.16 -21.24 -6.23
C LYS A 81 -9.96 -20.95 -7.13
N GLU A 82 -10.20 -20.75 -8.43
CA GLU A 82 -9.17 -20.39 -9.40
C GLU A 82 -8.68 -18.96 -9.15
N ASN A 83 -9.58 -18.06 -8.77
CA ASN A 83 -9.25 -16.69 -8.39
C ASN A 83 -8.54 -16.61 -7.02
N ASN A 84 -9.04 -17.35 -6.03
CA ASN A 84 -8.68 -17.20 -4.62
C ASN A 84 -8.51 -18.58 -3.96
N ARG A 85 -7.26 -19.09 -3.97
CA ARG A 85 -6.90 -20.29 -3.22
C ARG A 85 -6.47 -19.94 -1.79
N ILE A 86 -7.33 -20.25 -0.82
CA ILE A 86 -7.13 -19.94 0.60
C ILE A 86 -6.70 -21.20 1.37
N ARG A 87 -5.74 -21.06 2.30
CA ARG A 87 -5.31 -22.18 3.17
C ARG A 87 -6.44 -22.53 4.15
N SER A 88 -6.67 -23.82 4.39
CA SER A 88 -7.81 -24.32 5.21
C SER A 88 -7.87 -23.74 6.61
N ASP A 89 -6.72 -23.40 7.20
CA ASP A 89 -6.61 -22.82 8.54
C ASP A 89 -6.82 -21.31 8.62
N ARG A 90 -6.92 -20.64 7.47
CA ARG A 90 -7.23 -19.21 7.37
C ARG A 90 -8.64 -18.97 6.87
N LYS A 91 -9.25 -20.01 6.29
CA LYS A 91 -10.58 -19.98 5.74
C LYS A 91 -11.62 -19.77 6.84
N VAL A 92 -12.53 -18.85 6.59
CA VAL A 92 -13.79 -18.70 7.34
C VAL A 92 -14.92 -19.26 6.49
N ASP A 93 -15.78 -20.09 7.06
CA ASP A 93 -16.93 -20.64 6.33
C ASP A 93 -18.00 -19.56 6.09
N SER A 94 -18.67 -19.64 4.94
CA SER A 94 -19.75 -18.73 4.56
C SER A 94 -20.95 -18.81 5.50
N ILE A 95 -21.61 -17.67 5.68
CA ILE A 95 -22.94 -17.59 6.32
C ILE A 95 -23.99 -18.31 5.46
N TYR A 96 -23.81 -18.34 4.15
CA TYR A 96 -24.73 -18.96 3.18
C TYR A 96 -24.34 -20.40 2.81
N ARG A 97 -23.50 -21.06 3.62
CA ARG A 97 -23.02 -22.41 3.35
C ARG A 97 -24.14 -23.40 3.04
N ASP A 98 -25.21 -23.40 3.83
CA ASP A 98 -26.32 -24.34 3.67
C ASP A 98 -27.12 -24.06 2.39
N LEU A 99 -27.31 -22.77 2.05
CA LEU A 99 -27.96 -22.37 0.80
C LEU A 99 -27.12 -22.78 -0.41
N LEU A 100 -25.80 -22.61 -0.32
CA LEU A 100 -24.86 -22.98 -1.39
C LEU A 100 -24.90 -24.48 -1.65
N ILE A 101 -24.83 -25.31 -0.60
CA ILE A 101 -24.89 -26.78 -0.71
C ILE A 101 -26.24 -27.23 -1.30
N ARG A 102 -27.34 -26.57 -0.92
CA ARG A 102 -28.67 -26.88 -1.44
C ARG A 102 -28.81 -26.59 -2.94
N MET A 103 -28.29 -25.45 -3.39
CA MET A 103 -28.43 -25.02 -4.78
C MET A 103 -27.38 -25.68 -5.70
N LEU A 104 -26.20 -25.98 -5.17
CA LEU A 104 -25.06 -26.50 -5.91
C LEU A 104 -24.44 -27.68 -5.14
N PRO A 105 -25.07 -28.86 -5.17
CA PRO A 105 -24.64 -30.02 -4.38
C PRO A 105 -23.28 -30.60 -4.82
N ASP A 106 -22.90 -30.38 -6.08
CA ASP A 106 -21.66 -30.90 -6.65
C ASP A 106 -20.42 -30.03 -6.32
N ILE A 107 -20.59 -28.93 -5.57
CA ILE A 107 -19.47 -28.07 -5.20
C ILE A 107 -18.64 -28.73 -4.10
N GLU A 108 -17.37 -28.94 -4.43
CA GLU A 108 -16.36 -29.32 -3.43
C GLU A 108 -16.03 -28.13 -2.52
N LEU A 109 -16.63 -28.02 -1.33
CA LEU A 109 -16.23 -26.99 -0.37
C LEU A 109 -15.04 -27.44 0.46
N GLN A 110 -13.98 -26.63 0.48
CA GLN A 110 -12.83 -26.86 1.36
C GLN A 110 -13.25 -26.71 2.82
N GLN A 111 -12.88 -27.62 3.71
CA GLN A 111 -13.23 -27.45 5.13
C GLN A 111 -12.25 -26.51 5.84
N SER A 112 -12.76 -25.67 6.73
CA SER A 112 -11.93 -24.92 7.65
C SER A 112 -11.24 -25.89 8.62
N LYS A 113 -9.93 -25.70 8.88
CA LYS A 113 -9.15 -26.59 9.75
C LYS A 113 -8.47 -25.78 10.83
N ALA A 114 -8.61 -26.15 12.09
CA ALA A 114 -7.84 -25.50 13.15
C ALA A 114 -6.33 -25.59 12.86
N ARG A 115 -5.58 -24.52 13.15
CA ARG A 115 -4.12 -24.56 13.06
C ARG A 115 -3.58 -25.62 14.01
N ALA A 116 -2.71 -26.49 13.50
CA ALA A 116 -2.05 -27.53 14.31
C ALA A 116 -1.31 -26.91 15.51
N ASP A 117 -0.74 -25.72 15.34
CA ASP A 117 0.04 -25.01 16.36
C ASP A 117 -0.82 -24.40 17.49
N THR A 118 -2.15 -24.42 17.36
CA THR A 118 -3.09 -23.82 18.34
C THR A 118 -3.66 -24.86 19.32
N GLY A 119 -3.19 -26.11 19.28
CA GLY A 119 -3.60 -27.16 20.21
C GLY A 119 -2.43 -27.86 20.91
N LYS A 120 -2.34 -27.64 22.24
CA LYS A 120 -1.51 -28.29 23.28
C LYS A 120 -0.08 -27.78 23.51
N LYS A 121 0.06 -26.95 24.55
CA LYS A 121 1.08 -27.14 25.60
C LYS A 121 0.43 -27.04 26.99
N THR A 122 -0.38 -28.03 27.34
CA THR A 122 -0.41 -28.53 28.72
C THR A 122 0.49 -29.76 28.75
N GLY A 123 1.62 -29.64 29.44
CA GLY A 123 2.57 -30.73 29.63
C GLY A 123 3.77 -30.69 28.69
N ILE A 124 4.93 -30.44 29.29
CA ILE A 124 6.26 -30.70 28.73
C ILE A 124 6.31 -32.14 28.18
N LYS A 125 6.56 -32.35 26.88
CA LYS A 125 7.30 -33.52 26.35
C LYS A 125 8.00 -33.19 25.02
N ALA A 126 9.29 -33.58 24.99
CA ALA A 126 10.21 -33.83 23.89
C ALA A 126 10.26 -32.86 22.69
N ILE A 127 11.39 -32.18 22.58
CA ILE A 127 11.94 -31.73 21.31
C ILE A 127 12.39 -32.99 20.57
N GLU A 128 11.56 -33.50 19.68
CA GLU A 128 12.05 -34.33 18.58
C GLU A 128 12.34 -33.38 17.41
N ASP A 129 13.63 -33.16 17.23
CA ASP A 129 14.25 -32.51 16.10
C ASP A 129 13.89 -33.29 14.83
N ASN A 130 12.73 -32.98 14.23
CA ASN A 130 12.38 -33.17 12.81
C ASN A 130 11.00 -32.57 12.45
N GLY A 131 10.50 -31.61 13.21
CA GLY A 131 9.26 -30.87 12.92
C GLY A 131 9.40 -29.83 11.80
N ARG A 132 9.99 -30.20 10.66
CA ARG A 132 9.98 -29.34 9.47
C ARG A 132 8.60 -29.40 8.83
N PRO A 133 7.95 -28.25 8.55
CA PRO A 133 6.78 -28.21 7.69
C PRO A 133 7.15 -28.84 6.33
N VAL A 134 6.39 -29.85 5.89
CA VAL A 134 6.54 -30.47 4.56
C VAL A 134 6.00 -29.60 3.41
N ASP A 135 5.44 -28.42 3.72
CA ASP A 135 5.05 -27.44 2.72
C ASP A 135 6.23 -26.50 2.41
N ASN A 136 6.84 -26.76 1.26
CA ASN A 136 7.86 -25.93 0.66
C ASN A 136 7.25 -24.58 0.23
N GLN A 137 7.28 -23.58 1.11
CA GLN A 137 7.20 -22.17 0.71
C GLN A 137 8.42 -21.42 1.22
N TRP A 138 9.45 -21.47 0.38
CA TRP A 138 10.55 -20.52 0.36
C TRP A 138 9.98 -19.10 0.21
N THR A 139 9.99 -18.33 1.29
CA THR A 139 10.21 -16.87 1.27
C THR A 139 10.88 -16.44 2.57
N SER A 140 11.95 -17.13 2.97
CA SER A 140 13.00 -16.49 3.76
C SER A 140 13.80 -15.60 2.82
N ASN A 141 13.29 -14.39 2.55
CA ASN A 141 14.01 -13.16 2.19
C ASN A 141 13.00 -12.09 1.75
N GLY A 142 12.27 -11.54 2.71
CA GLY A 142 11.55 -10.28 2.56
C GLY A 142 11.74 -9.44 3.83
N PRO A 143 12.31 -8.23 3.77
CA PRO A 143 12.56 -7.43 4.96
C PRO A 143 11.25 -6.74 5.36
N HIS A 144 10.40 -7.45 6.08
CA HIS A 144 9.28 -6.81 6.76
C HIS A 144 9.06 -7.40 8.15
N ARG A 145 9.61 -6.71 9.16
CA ARG A 145 9.14 -6.83 10.53
C ARG A 145 8.79 -5.43 11.05
N LEU A 146 7.54 -5.06 10.78
CA LEU A 146 6.77 -4.12 11.60
C LEU A 146 6.71 -4.62 13.04
N GLY A 147 6.77 -3.66 13.97
CA GLY A 147 7.02 -3.85 15.38
C GLY A 147 6.01 -4.73 16.11
N LYS A 148 6.50 -5.34 17.19
CA LYS A 148 5.70 -5.62 18.37
C LYS A 148 6.54 -5.33 19.59
N ASP A 149 6.07 -4.33 20.33
CA ASP A 149 6.52 -3.99 21.67
C ASP A 149 6.46 -5.23 22.57
N ARG A 150 7.56 -5.48 23.29
CA ARG A 150 7.49 -6.05 24.64
C ARG A 150 8.43 -5.23 25.51
N LEU A 151 7.82 -4.25 26.16
CA LEU A 151 8.30 -3.64 27.39
C LEU A 151 8.47 -4.71 28.47
N GLY A 152 9.57 -4.60 29.22
CA GLY A 152 9.67 -4.98 30.63
C GLY A 152 9.91 -6.46 30.95
N LYS A 153 11.15 -6.80 31.28
CA LYS A 153 11.44 -7.25 32.65
C LYS A 153 12.92 -7.12 32.98
N ASP A 154 13.16 -6.27 33.95
CA ASP A 154 14.45 -6.02 34.57
C ASP A 154 14.79 -7.15 35.55
N SER A 155 16.05 -7.13 35.97
CA SER A 155 16.65 -7.88 37.08
C SER A 155 17.09 -9.31 36.74
N ILE A 156 18.42 -9.53 36.74
CA ILE A 156 19.14 -10.06 37.92
C ILE A 156 20.65 -10.12 37.60
N ASN A 157 21.43 -9.50 38.50
CA ASN A 157 22.84 -9.72 38.87
C ASN A 157 23.99 -9.11 38.05
N ASN A 158 24.58 -8.09 38.69
CA ASN A 158 25.96 -7.63 38.57
C ASN A 158 26.95 -8.78 38.81
N ILE A 159 27.82 -9.02 37.83
CA ILE A 159 29.20 -9.44 38.08
C ILE A 159 30.08 -8.49 37.28
N VAL A 160 30.91 -7.75 38.01
CA VAL A 160 31.93 -6.85 37.50
C VAL A 160 32.96 -7.68 36.74
N ASP A 161 33.09 -7.43 35.44
CA ASP A 161 34.32 -7.77 34.72
C ASP A 161 34.66 -6.62 33.78
N SER A 162 35.82 -6.03 34.02
CA SER A 162 36.32 -4.80 33.40
C SER A 162 36.85 -5.06 31.98
N SER A 163 35.98 -5.52 31.09
CA SER A 163 36.19 -5.47 29.65
C SER A 163 34.92 -4.96 28.99
N GLU A 164 34.99 -3.74 28.43
CA GLU A 164 33.87 -3.14 27.72
C GLU A 164 33.40 -4.10 26.63
N SER A 165 32.13 -4.52 26.70
CA SER A 165 31.59 -5.40 25.67
C SER A 165 31.71 -4.69 24.30
N PRO A 166 32.00 -5.40 23.19
CA PRO A 166 32.09 -4.78 21.86
C PRO A 166 30.86 -3.94 21.48
N THR A 167 29.71 -4.24 22.09
CA THR A 167 28.46 -3.52 21.90
C THR A 167 28.45 -2.13 22.56
N GLN A 168 29.11 -1.95 23.70
CA GLN A 168 29.26 -0.67 24.40
C GLN A 168 30.23 0.25 23.65
N ILE A 169 31.33 -0.30 23.14
CA ILE A 169 32.31 0.42 22.31
C ILE A 169 31.64 1.00 21.06
N TYR A 170 30.82 0.21 20.36
CA TYR A 170 30.10 0.72 19.17
C TYR A 170 29.07 1.79 19.50
N GLU A 171 28.55 1.81 20.72
CA GLU A 171 27.58 2.80 21.14
C GLU A 171 28.25 4.15 21.42
N SER A 172 29.38 4.16 22.14
CA SER A 172 30.15 5.37 22.40
C SER A 172 30.73 5.98 21.11
N GLU A 173 31.27 5.15 20.21
CA GLU A 173 31.71 5.57 18.88
C GLU A 173 30.56 6.21 18.07
N PHE A 174 29.38 5.57 18.07
CA PHE A 174 28.23 6.09 17.35
C PHE A 174 27.78 7.45 17.90
N GLU A 175 27.86 7.68 19.20
CA GLU A 175 27.48 8.97 19.78
C GLU A 175 28.38 10.12 19.32
N GLN A 176 29.67 9.86 19.12
CA GLN A 176 30.59 10.82 18.52
C GLN A 176 30.18 11.17 17.08
N LEU A 177 29.90 10.15 16.25
CA LEU A 177 29.41 10.34 14.88
C LEU A 177 28.06 11.07 14.84
N TRP A 178 27.16 10.73 15.76
CA TRP A 178 25.83 11.32 15.86
C TRP A 178 25.86 12.79 16.28
N SER A 179 26.86 13.19 17.08
CA SER A 179 27.07 14.59 17.45
C SER A 179 27.41 15.46 16.24
N MET A 180 28.18 14.92 15.30
CA MET A 180 28.58 15.60 14.06
C MET A 180 27.47 15.70 13.00
N TYR A 181 26.42 14.87 13.10
CA TYR A 181 25.37 14.81 12.08
C TYR A 181 24.34 15.96 12.22
N PRO A 182 24.04 16.73 11.16
CA PRO A 182 23.22 17.95 11.26
C PRO A 182 21.74 17.67 11.55
N LYS A 183 21.16 16.59 11.01
CA LYS A 183 19.73 16.24 11.16
C LYS A 183 19.54 15.01 12.04
N LYS A 184 19.30 15.24 13.34
CA LYS A 184 19.21 14.20 14.38
C LYS A 184 17.88 13.43 14.41
N GLN A 185 17.43 12.94 13.24
CA GLN A 185 16.21 12.13 13.12
C GLN A 185 16.52 10.64 13.02
N GLY A 186 15.85 9.83 13.86
CA GLY A 186 15.93 8.37 13.81
C GLY A 186 17.16 7.74 14.49
N LYS A 187 17.67 8.31 15.61
CA LYS A 187 18.87 7.85 16.36
C LYS A 187 18.89 6.32 16.59
N LYS A 188 17.79 5.74 17.06
CA LYS A 188 17.70 4.28 17.35
C LYS A 188 17.89 3.41 16.11
N ALA A 189 17.33 3.83 14.97
CA ALA A 189 17.51 3.11 13.71
C ALA A 189 18.95 3.28 13.20
N ALA A 190 19.49 4.50 13.23
CA ALA A 190 20.86 4.80 12.85
C ALA A 190 21.89 3.97 13.64
N LEU A 191 21.75 3.89 14.97
CA LEU A 191 22.61 3.06 15.83
C LEU A 191 22.55 1.58 15.44
N ARG A 192 21.35 1.06 15.13
CA ARG A 192 21.18 -0.33 14.67
C ARG A 192 21.90 -0.58 13.35
N HIS A 193 21.82 0.37 12.40
CA HIS A 193 22.52 0.27 11.12
C HIS A 193 24.04 0.33 11.32
N TYR A 194 24.55 1.25 12.15
CA TYR A 194 25.99 1.32 12.49
C TYR A 194 26.50 0.03 13.13
N LYS A 195 25.79 -0.52 14.14
CA LYS A 195 26.15 -1.80 14.78
C LYS A 195 26.16 -2.96 13.77
N THR A 196 25.22 -2.98 12.82
CA THR A 196 25.17 -3.99 11.76
C THR A 196 26.35 -3.85 10.80
N TRP A 197 26.70 -2.62 10.43
CA TRP A 197 27.83 -2.31 9.55
C TRP A 197 29.17 -2.71 10.18
N ARG A 198 29.42 -2.35 11.45
CA ARG A 198 30.62 -2.77 12.21
C ARG A 198 30.78 -4.29 12.30
N LYS A 199 29.66 -5.03 12.36
CA LYS A 199 29.66 -6.50 12.43
C LYS A 199 29.88 -7.20 11.08
N ARG A 200 29.77 -6.47 9.96
CA ARG A 200 29.79 -7.06 8.62
C ARG A 200 31.21 -7.38 8.12
N SER A 201 32.20 -6.55 8.45
CA SER A 201 33.62 -6.78 8.15
C SER A 201 34.49 -6.20 9.26
N LYS A 202 35.69 -6.75 9.44
CA LYS A 202 36.73 -6.21 10.33
C LYS A 202 37.32 -4.90 9.81
N ASP A 203 37.23 -4.65 8.49
CA ASP A 203 37.71 -3.42 7.84
C ASP A 203 36.80 -2.22 8.10
N ASN A 204 35.58 -2.46 8.59
CA ASN A 204 34.61 -1.43 8.94
C ASN A 204 34.98 -0.84 10.29
N THR A 205 35.89 0.14 10.29
CA THR A 205 36.36 0.85 11.48
C THR A 205 35.59 2.13 11.72
N PHE A 206 35.72 2.69 12.93
CA PHE A 206 35.15 3.99 13.28
C PHE A 206 35.68 5.09 12.35
N GLU A 207 36.98 5.07 12.08
CA GLU A 207 37.64 6.05 11.22
C GLU A 207 37.07 6.04 9.80
N ALA A 208 36.84 4.86 9.23
CA ALA A 208 36.24 4.73 7.91
C ALA A 208 34.82 5.31 7.83
N MET A 209 34.01 5.17 8.89
CA MET A 209 32.67 5.78 8.94
C MET A 209 32.75 7.29 9.14
N LYS A 210 33.72 7.76 9.94
CA LYS A 210 33.95 9.18 10.18
C LYS A 210 34.37 9.91 8.90
N GLU A 211 35.27 9.34 8.11
CA GLU A 211 35.71 9.89 6.83
C GLU A 211 34.52 10.06 5.86
N LYS A 212 33.65 9.05 5.75
CA LYS A 212 32.43 9.12 4.93
C LYS A 212 31.48 10.21 5.42
N LEU A 213 31.36 10.39 6.73
CA LEU A 213 30.55 11.46 7.31
C LEU A 213 31.12 12.84 6.96
N GLU A 214 32.42 13.04 7.11
CA GLU A 214 33.08 14.29 6.77
C GLU A 214 32.94 14.64 5.28
N HIS A 215 33.06 13.64 4.40
CA HIS A 215 32.82 13.81 2.97
C HIS A 215 31.38 14.28 2.68
N TYR A 216 30.39 13.69 3.33
CA TYR A 216 28.99 14.10 3.22
C TYR A 216 28.76 15.51 3.77
N LEU A 217 29.37 15.88 4.90
CA LEU A 217 29.27 17.25 5.44
C LEU A 217 29.91 18.28 4.49
N LYS A 218 31.00 17.93 3.82
CA LYS A 218 31.62 18.78 2.79
C LYS A 218 30.69 18.96 1.59
N PHE A 219 30.03 17.91 1.14
CA PHE A 219 29.02 17.98 0.07
C PHE A 219 27.86 18.93 0.43
N LEU A 220 27.32 18.83 1.65
CA LEU A 220 26.24 19.71 2.11
C LEU A 220 26.64 21.19 2.10
N LYS A 221 27.91 21.49 2.46
CA LYS A 221 28.46 22.85 2.38
C LYS A 221 28.57 23.36 0.94
N ILE A 222 29.03 22.52 0.02
CA ILE A 222 29.20 22.88 -1.41
C ILE A 222 27.85 23.14 -2.08
N LYS A 223 26.85 22.29 -1.81
CA LYS A 223 25.52 22.40 -2.42
C LYS A 223 24.58 23.39 -1.70
N GLN A 224 25.00 23.95 -0.57
CA GLN A 224 24.19 24.85 0.27
C GLN A 224 22.79 24.28 0.56
N THR A 225 22.71 22.98 0.83
CA THR A 225 21.44 22.28 0.97
C THR A 225 20.76 22.68 2.28
N PRO A 226 19.49 23.15 2.26
CA PRO A 226 18.74 23.44 3.48
C PRO A 226 18.54 22.18 4.33
N LEU A 227 18.49 22.34 5.66
CA LEU A 227 18.38 21.23 6.63
C LEU A 227 17.19 20.31 6.34
N GLU A 228 16.08 20.85 5.82
CA GLU A 228 14.89 20.09 5.45
C GLU A 228 15.20 18.97 4.44
N TYR A 229 16.01 19.27 3.43
CA TYR A 229 16.39 18.37 2.34
C TYR A 229 17.63 17.53 2.66
N THR A 230 18.26 17.73 3.82
CA THR A 230 19.33 16.83 4.28
C THR A 230 18.74 15.46 4.65
N LEU A 231 19.46 14.39 4.32
CA LEU A 231 19.05 13.04 4.68
C LEU A 231 18.86 12.91 6.19
N ASN A 232 17.86 12.12 6.59
CA ASN A 232 17.72 11.74 7.99
C ASN A 232 18.89 10.83 8.39
N GLY A 233 19.40 10.96 9.61
CA GLY A 233 20.50 10.12 10.09
C GLY A 233 20.20 8.62 9.94
N SER A 234 18.96 8.19 10.22
CA SER A 234 18.54 6.80 9.98
C SER A 234 18.70 6.34 8.53
N THR A 235 18.50 7.24 7.56
CA THR A 235 18.61 6.93 6.12
C THR A 235 20.06 6.94 5.68
N TRP A 236 20.86 7.90 6.16
CA TRP A 236 22.28 8.01 5.82
C TRP A 236 23.08 6.80 6.33
N PHE A 237 22.91 6.43 7.61
CA PHE A 237 23.56 5.25 8.19
C PHE A 237 23.06 3.92 7.61
N ASN A 238 21.94 3.90 6.89
CA ASN A 238 21.41 2.71 6.20
C ASN A 238 22.03 2.53 4.80
N GLY A 239 23.35 2.69 4.69
CA GLY A 239 24.10 2.41 3.46
C GLY A 239 24.23 3.55 2.45
N ARG A 240 23.60 4.71 2.69
CA ARG A 240 23.73 5.88 1.80
C ARG A 240 25.02 6.67 1.97
N PHE A 241 25.83 6.32 2.96
CA PHE A 241 27.19 6.84 3.11
C PHE A 241 28.14 6.40 1.97
N ASP A 242 27.74 5.40 1.17
CA ASP A 242 28.48 4.92 0.00
C ASP A 242 27.97 5.53 -1.33
N ASP A 243 26.98 6.42 -1.30
CA ASP A 243 26.48 7.09 -2.51
C ASP A 243 27.59 7.99 -3.10
N GLU A 244 27.78 7.95 -4.42
CA GLU A 244 28.71 8.83 -5.13
C GLU A 244 28.20 10.29 -5.08
N LEU A 245 28.93 11.17 -4.38
CA LEU A 245 28.56 12.57 -4.21
C LEU A 245 29.27 13.45 -5.24
N ASP A 246 28.49 14.18 -6.03
CA ASP A 246 28.99 15.19 -6.95
C ASP A 246 29.44 16.44 -6.18
N MET A 247 30.75 16.61 -6.04
CA MET A 247 31.39 17.73 -5.33
C MET A 247 31.53 19.00 -6.19
N THR A 248 30.90 19.05 -7.37
CA THR A 248 30.92 20.28 -8.19
C THR A 248 30.16 21.41 -7.48
N PRO A 249 30.73 22.63 -7.44
CA PRO A 249 30.07 23.78 -6.85
C PRO A 249 28.81 24.14 -7.65
N VAL A 250 27.78 24.61 -6.95
CA VAL A 250 26.55 25.07 -7.59
C VAL A 250 26.89 26.23 -8.50
N LYS A 251 26.65 26.08 -9.81
CA LYS A 251 26.83 27.16 -10.78
C LYS A 251 25.89 28.32 -10.41
N PRO A 252 26.37 29.57 -10.38
CA PRO A 252 25.49 30.72 -10.19
C PRO A 252 24.42 30.70 -11.28
N ARG A 253 23.15 30.81 -10.88
CA ARG A 253 22.02 30.94 -11.83
C ARG A 253 22.09 32.31 -12.50
N TYR A 254 22.98 32.48 -13.47
CA TYR A 254 22.90 33.58 -14.43
C TYR A 254 21.73 33.28 -15.36
N ASN A 255 20.81 34.24 -15.52
CA ASN A 255 19.57 34.19 -16.30
C ASN A 255 18.34 33.59 -15.61
N GLN A 256 17.86 34.29 -14.57
CA GLN A 256 16.43 34.61 -14.53
C GLN A 256 16.30 36.07 -14.96
N GLN A 257 16.39 36.34 -16.27
CA GLN A 257 15.83 37.61 -16.76
C GLN A 257 14.37 37.61 -16.29
N ALA A 258 14.02 38.56 -15.43
CA ALA A 258 12.67 38.67 -14.90
C ALA A 258 11.71 38.67 -16.09
N LYS A 259 10.96 37.57 -16.28
CA LYS A 259 9.94 37.52 -17.33
C LYS A 259 9.05 38.73 -17.12
N THR A 260 8.94 39.60 -18.12
CA THR A 260 8.09 40.77 -18.07
C THR A 260 6.65 40.29 -17.88
N ILE A 261 6.16 40.30 -16.64
CA ILE A 261 4.80 39.89 -16.32
C ILE A 261 3.89 40.97 -16.88
N ARG A 262 3.11 40.66 -17.93
CA ARG A 262 2.06 41.56 -18.39
C ARG A 262 1.04 41.68 -17.26
N LYS A 263 0.69 42.91 -16.86
CA LYS A 263 -0.38 43.15 -15.86
C LYS A 263 -1.68 42.52 -16.38
N ALA A 264 -2.40 41.82 -15.49
CA ALA A 264 -3.66 41.19 -15.83
C ALA A 264 -4.68 42.23 -16.33
N THR A 265 -5.45 41.88 -17.34
CA THR A 265 -6.54 42.72 -17.85
C THR A 265 -7.59 42.90 -16.76
N ASP A 266 -7.98 44.14 -16.49
CA ASP A 266 -8.99 44.48 -15.49
C ASP A 266 -10.40 44.17 -16.02
N TRP A 267 -10.96 43.03 -15.58
CA TRP A 267 -12.27 42.54 -16.00
C TRP A 267 -13.44 43.37 -15.47
N SER A 268 -13.22 44.22 -14.45
CA SER A 268 -14.27 45.11 -13.89
C SER A 268 -14.84 46.09 -14.92
N LYS A 269 -14.05 46.45 -15.94
CA LYS A 269 -14.46 47.35 -17.03
C LYS A 269 -15.40 46.71 -18.05
N TYR A 270 -15.46 45.39 -18.11
CA TYR A 270 -16.32 44.67 -19.07
C TYR A 270 -17.70 44.34 -18.49
N GLN A 271 -17.82 44.24 -17.17
CA GLN A 271 -19.08 43.93 -16.50
C GLN A 271 -20.13 45.05 -16.60
N GLN A 272 -19.72 46.28 -16.90
CA GLN A 272 -20.62 47.42 -17.08
C GLN A 272 -21.28 47.48 -18.47
N ARG A 273 -20.73 46.78 -19.48
CA ARG A 273 -21.27 46.81 -20.85
C ARG A 273 -22.49 45.92 -21.04
N ASP A 274 -22.62 44.84 -20.28
CA ASP A 274 -23.78 43.93 -20.38
C ASP A 274 -25.07 44.50 -19.78
N ASN A 275 -25.00 45.65 -19.09
CA ASN A 275 -26.16 46.35 -18.53
C ASN A 275 -26.75 47.42 -19.46
N GLN A 276 -26.23 47.59 -20.68
CA GLN A 276 -26.80 48.50 -21.68
C GLN A 276 -27.34 47.72 -22.88
N SER A 277 -28.67 47.78 -23.03
CA SER A 277 -29.50 47.21 -24.09
C SER A 277 -29.97 45.76 -23.89
N ILE A 278 -30.87 45.58 -22.93
CA ILE A 278 -31.93 44.57 -23.06
C ILE A 278 -33.12 45.35 -23.63
N MET A 279 -33.52 45.06 -24.87
CA MET A 279 -34.75 45.59 -25.47
C MET A 279 -35.89 45.59 -24.46
N SER A 280 -36.68 46.66 -24.43
CA SER A 280 -37.79 46.72 -23.50
C SER A 280 -38.78 45.57 -23.77
N ILE A 281 -39.51 45.15 -22.74
CA ILE A 281 -40.52 44.08 -22.88
C ILE A 281 -41.54 44.42 -23.97
N GLU A 282 -41.83 45.71 -24.17
CA GLU A 282 -42.73 46.20 -25.22
C GLU A 282 -42.13 46.07 -26.61
N GLU A 283 -40.84 46.38 -26.79
CA GLU A 283 -40.12 46.16 -28.05
C GLU A 283 -40.06 44.67 -28.40
N ARG A 284 -39.82 43.81 -27.41
CA ARG A 284 -39.85 42.35 -27.58
C ARG A 284 -41.22 41.85 -28.02
N ASN A 285 -42.29 42.32 -27.38
CA ASN A 285 -43.66 41.91 -27.71
C ASN A 285 -44.12 42.43 -29.08
N LYS A 286 -43.62 43.57 -29.52
CA LYS A 286 -43.91 44.11 -30.86
C LYS A 286 -43.33 43.22 -31.97
N ILE A 287 -42.09 42.74 -31.80
CA ILE A 287 -41.47 41.79 -32.75
C ILE A 287 -42.24 40.47 -32.82
N PHE A 288 -42.69 39.94 -31.69
CA PHE A 288 -43.48 38.70 -31.66
C PHE A 288 -44.83 38.82 -32.39
N ARG A 289 -45.48 39.99 -32.35
CA ARG A 289 -46.71 40.22 -33.12
C ARG A 289 -46.48 40.38 -34.62
N GLU A 290 -45.34 40.95 -35.00
CA GLU A 290 -45.04 41.30 -36.39
C GLU A 290 -44.51 40.09 -37.19
N PHE A 291 -43.88 39.13 -36.53
CA PHE A 291 -43.27 37.95 -37.16
C PHE A 291 -43.77 36.59 -36.64
N GLY A 292 -44.72 36.57 -35.71
CA GLY A 292 -45.21 35.33 -35.07
C GLY A 292 -46.24 34.53 -35.87
N ASP A 293 -46.88 35.13 -36.86
CA ASP A 293 -47.87 34.46 -37.72
C ASP A 293 -47.32 34.32 -39.15
N ARG A 294 -46.46 33.31 -39.35
CA ARG A 294 -46.24 32.63 -40.63
C ARG A 294 -46.05 31.14 -40.42
#